data_AF-A0AA95HUC0-F1
#
_entry.id   AF-A0AA95HUC0-F1
#
_cell.length_a   1.000
_cell.length_b   1.000
_cell.length_c   1.000
_cell.angle_alpha   90.00
_cell.angle_beta   90.00
_cell.angle_gamma   90.00
#
_symmetry.space_group_name_H-M   'P 1'
#
loop_
_entity.id
_entity.type
_entity.pdbx_description
1 polymer ?
#
loop_
_entity_poly.entity_id
_entity_poly.type
_entity_poly.pdbx_seq_one_letter_code
_entity_poly.pdbx_strand_id
1 'polypeptide(L)' 'METLNKNGVSITQTQGEEKYVKCCLGAFRGQIYYQYDYRHFNGNLFSALAKTLEECRR' A
#
# COMPACT_ATOMS: atom_id res chain seq x y z
N MET A 1 -0.61 7.49 -9.90
CA MET A 1 0.62 7.01 -9.26
C MET A 1 0.42 5.52 -9.04
N GLU A 2 1.23 4.68 -9.67
CA GLU A 2 1.15 3.23 -9.48
C GLU A 2 1.88 2.86 -8.20
N THR A 3 1.34 1.92 -7.42
CA THR A 3 2.01 1.37 -6.24
C THR A 3 2.62 0.00 -6.53
N LEU A 4 2.05 -0.73 -7.50
CA LEU A 4 2.49 -2.04 -7.94
C LEU A 4 2.85 -2.01 -9.43
N ASN A 5 3.74 -2.91 -9.84
CA ASN A 5 3.96 -3.22 -11.26
C ASN A 5 2.90 -4.21 -11.78
N LYS A 6 2.97 -4.53 -13.08
CA LYS A 6 2.07 -5.49 -13.75
C LYS A 6 1.99 -6.89 -13.12
N ASN A 7 2.95 -7.27 -12.29
CA ASN A 7 2.99 -8.55 -11.58
C ASN A 7 2.46 -8.46 -10.15
N GLY A 8 1.93 -7.30 -9.72
CA GLY A 8 1.43 -7.09 -8.37
C GLY A 8 2.54 -6.86 -7.32
N VAL A 9 3.76 -6.53 -7.75
CA VAL A 9 4.90 -6.28 -6.85
C VAL A 9 5.08 -4.79 -6.63
N SER A 10 5.29 -4.37 -5.37
CA SER A 10 5.48 -2.97 -5.01
C SER A 10 6.64 -2.32 -5.77
N ILE A 11 6.40 -1.10 -6.28
CA ILE A 11 7.41 -0.26 -6.93
C ILE A 11 7.94 0.84 -5.99
N THR A 12 7.69 0.74 -4.68
CA THR A 12 8.24 1.64 -3.66
C THR A 12 9.70 1.27 -3.41
N GLN A 13 10.62 2.10 -3.91
CA GLN A 13 12.06 1.80 -3.93
C GLN A 13 12.87 2.75 -3.08
N THR A 14 12.46 4.02 -3.00
CA THR A 14 13.22 5.05 -2.31
C THR A 14 13.08 4.86 -0.80
N GLN A 15 14.18 4.92 -0.05
CA GLN A 15 14.12 4.84 1.42
C GLN A 15 13.28 5.98 2.01
N GLY A 16 12.39 5.65 2.94
CA GLY A 16 11.43 6.58 3.52
C GLY A 16 10.20 6.85 2.64
N GLU A 17 10.12 6.27 1.44
CA GLU A 17 9.01 6.49 0.52
C GLU A 17 7.77 5.71 0.95
N GLU A 18 6.64 6.42 0.89
CA GLU A 18 5.29 5.91 1.09
C GLU A 18 4.55 5.98 -0.25
N LYS A 19 3.88 4.90 -0.64
CA LYS A 19 2.93 4.88 -1.76
C LYS A 19 1.65 4.20 -1.33
N TYR A 20 0.51 4.71 -1.82
CA TYR A 20 -0.77 4.08 -1.57
C TYR A 20 -1.76 4.24 -2.71
N VAL A 21 -2.69 3.30 -2.82
CA VAL A 21 -3.81 3.36 -3.75
C VAL A 21 -5.11 3.02 -3.02
N LYS A 22 -6.17 3.76 -3.35
CA LYS A 22 -7.52 3.46 -2.90
C LYS A 22 -8.08 2.35 -3.78
N CYS A 23 -8.51 1.24 -3.17
CA CYS A 23 -9.09 0.11 -3.89
C CYS A 23 -10.50 -0.21 -3.36
N CYS A 24 -11.40 -0.55 -4.27
CA CYS A 24 -12.73 -1.06 -3.95
C CYS A 24 -12.67 -2.58 -4.05
N LEU A 25 -12.74 -3.28 -2.92
CA LEU A 25 -12.63 -4.73 -2.93
C LEU A 25 -14.04 -5.35 -2.97
N GLY A 26 -14.40 -5.91 -4.13
CA GLY A 26 -15.71 -6.52 -4.37
C GLY A 26 -16.06 -7.61 -3.36
N ALA A 27 -15.06 -8.41 -2.95
CA ALA A 27 -15.20 -9.44 -1.92
C ALA A 27 -15.66 -8.88 -0.55
N PHE A 28 -15.43 -7.59 -0.29
CA PHE A 28 -15.83 -6.89 0.93
C PHE A 28 -17.00 -5.93 0.68
N ARG A 29 -17.98 -6.35 -0.14
CA ARG A 29 -19.21 -5.60 -0.45
C ARG A 29 -18.94 -4.20 -1.02
N GLY A 30 -17.85 -4.06 -1.81
CA GLY A 30 -17.45 -2.79 -2.40
C GLY A 30 -16.89 -1.77 -1.41
N GLN A 31 -16.50 -2.22 -0.21
CA GLN A 31 -15.88 -1.35 0.78
C GLN A 31 -14.52 -0.86 0.29
N ILE A 32 -14.22 0.38 0.64
CA ILE A 32 -12.97 1.05 0.31
C ILE A 32 -11.88 0.58 1.26
N TYR A 33 -10.73 0.25 0.69
CA TYR A 33 -9.49 0.00 1.40
C TYR A 33 -8.35 0.81 0.78
N TYR A 34 -7.26 0.91 1.51
CA TYR A 34 -6.01 1.49 1.08
C TYR A 34 -4.96 0.40 1.06
N GLN A 35 -4.45 0.10 -0.13
CA GLN A 35 -3.23 -0.68 -0.25
C GLN A 35 -2.07 0.29 -0.06
N TYR A 36 -1.21 -0.01 0.91
CA TYR A 36 -0.16 0.87 1.40
C TYR A 36 1.18 0.14 1.36
N ASP A 37 2.21 0.81 0.84
CA ASP A 37 3.57 0.32 0.82
C ASP A 37 4.52 1.39 1.38
N TYR A 38 5.38 1.00 2.31
CA TYR A 38 6.41 1.85 2.91
C TYR A 38 7.77 1.17 2.83
N ARG A 39 8.72 1.84 2.20
CA ARG A 39 10.12 1.39 2.15
C ARG A 39 10.86 2.00 3.34
N HIS A 40 11.08 1.20 4.37
CA HIS A 40 11.80 1.65 5.55
C HIS A 40 13.28 1.88 5.28
N PHE A 41 13.93 2.68 6.13
CA PHE A 41 15.34 3.07 5.96
C PHE A 41 16.33 1.90 6.07
N ASN A 42 15.94 0.80 6.70
CA ASN A 42 16.74 -0.43 6.72
C ASN A 42 16.59 -1.28 5.45
N GLY A 43 15.83 -0.82 4.46
CA GLY A 43 15.58 -1.53 3.20
C GLY A 43 14.33 -2.43 3.20
N ASN A 44 13.73 -2.68 4.37
CA ASN A 44 12.52 -3.50 4.46
C ASN A 44 11.34 -2.80 3.77
N LEU A 45 10.52 -3.61 3.08
CA LEU A 45 9.22 -3.19 2.58
C LEU A 45 8.16 -3.62 3.58
N PHE A 46 7.37 -2.66 4.02
CA PHE A 46 6.15 -2.91 4.79
C PHE A 46 4.95 -2.66 3.90
N SER A 47 4.02 -3.63 3.87
CA SER A 47 2.79 -3.53 3.11
C SER A 47 1.59 -3.74 4.01
N ALA A 48 0.57 -2.91 3.87
CA ALA A 48 -0.66 -2.98 4.66
C ALA A 48 -1.91 -2.78 3.78
N LEU A 49 -3.02 -3.34 4.25
CA LEU A 49 -4.34 -3.17 3.66
C LEU A 49 -5.35 -2.86 4.76
N ALA A 50 -5.79 -1.61 4.86
CA ALA A 50 -6.74 -1.18 5.88
C ALA A 50 -7.78 -0.20 5.33
N LYS A 51 -8.79 0.15 6.14
CA LYS A 51 -9.89 1.03 5.71
C LYS A 51 -9.48 2.49 5.67
N THR A 52 -8.43 2.85 6.38
CA THR A 52 -7.86 4.20 6.44
C THR A 52 -6.34 4.15 6.32
N LEU A 53 -5.72 5.25 5.89
CA LEU A 53 -4.25 5.37 5.87
C LEU A 53 -3.66 5.42 7.28
N GLU A 54 -4.39 5.97 8.25
CA GLU A 54 -3.96 6.00 9.64
C GLU A 54 -3.79 4.59 10.21
N GLU A 55 -4.71 3.67 9.89
CA GLU A 55 -4.58 2.26 10.27
C GLU A 55 -3.40 1.58 9.57
N CYS A 56 -3.11 1.92 8.31
CA CYS A 56 -1.93 1.37 7.62
C CYS A 56 -0.59 1.85 8.19
N ARG A 57 -0.56 3.01 8.85
CA ARG A 57 0.66 3.64 9.41
C ARG A 57 0.93 3.27 10.86
N ARG A 58 0.04 2.52 11.51
CA ARG A 58 0.22 2.00 12.87
C ARG A 58 1.17 0.82 12.88
#